data_AF-A0A381YEE0-F1
#
_entry.id   AF-A0A381YEE0-F1
#
_cell.length_a   1.000
_cell.length_b   1.000
_cell.length_c   1.000
_cell.angle_alpha   90.00
_cell.angle_beta   90.00
_cell.angle_gamma   90.00
#
_symmetry.space_group_name_H-M   'P 1'
#
loop_
_entity.id
_entity.type
_entity.pdbx_description
1 polymer ?
#
loop_
_entity_poly.entity_id
_entity_poly.type
_entity_poly.pdbx_seq_one_letter_code
_entity_poly.pdbx_strand_id
1 'polypeptide(L)'
;MTPKQHYHLTESRREFLKHTGAGMGALGLASVLNDGVFAGGPADSFSPSQPHFSPRAKNVIYIHLVGGPSHLELFDFKPELVRHNGKKCPDHMFKGKQLAFIRDHPT
;
A
#
# COMPACT_ATOMS: atom_id res chain seq x y z
N MET A 1 -56.88 13.59 2.50
CA MET A 1 -55.47 14.05 2.38
C MET A 1 -54.85 13.28 1.23
N THR A 2 -54.21 13.94 0.25
CA THR A 2 -53.75 13.27 -0.98
C THR A 2 -52.44 12.50 -0.74
N PRO A 3 -52.19 11.34 -1.39
CA PRO A 3 -50.99 10.52 -1.15
C PRO A 3 -49.66 11.27 -1.33
N LYS A 4 -49.62 12.24 -2.27
CA LYS A 4 -48.45 13.10 -2.51
C LYS A 4 -48.11 14.00 -1.31
N GLN A 5 -49.12 14.43 -0.54
CA GLN A 5 -48.89 15.24 0.68
C GLN A 5 -48.26 14.41 1.81
N HIS A 6 -48.60 13.12 1.90
CA HIS A 6 -48.02 12.22 2.89
C HIS A 6 -46.52 12.01 2.64
N TYR A 7 -46.14 11.83 1.37
CA TYR A 7 -44.74 11.68 0.95
C TYR A 7 -43.87 12.88 1.34
N HIS A 8 -44.38 14.12 1.19
CA HIS A 8 -43.65 15.32 1.59
C HIS A 8 -43.52 15.49 3.11
N LEU A 9 -44.43 14.92 3.90
CA LEU A 9 -44.37 14.96 5.36
C LEU A 9 -43.35 13.95 5.91
N THR A 10 -43.27 12.75 5.32
CA THR A 10 -42.37 11.68 5.76
C THR A 10 -40.93 11.82 5.25
N GLU A 11 -40.72 12.45 4.08
CA GLU A 11 -39.39 12.56 3.44
C GLU A 11 -38.70 13.91 3.73
N SER A 12 -39.29 14.78 4.55
CA SER A 12 -38.63 16.04 4.87
C SER A 12 -37.43 15.82 5.80
N ARG A 13 -36.31 16.50 5.53
CA ARG A 13 -35.10 16.47 6.39
C ARG A 13 -35.43 16.73 7.87
N ARG A 14 -36.41 17.58 8.14
CA ARG A 14 -36.86 17.91 9.50
C ARG A 14 -37.51 16.71 10.18
N GLU A 15 -38.36 15.98 9.48
CA GLU A 15 -39.07 14.82 10.04
C GLU A 15 -38.11 13.63 10.21
N PHE A 16 -37.19 13.43 9.26
CA PHE A 16 -36.09 12.48 9.41
C PHE A 16 -35.26 12.74 10.67
N LEU A 17 -34.84 13.99 10.92
CA LEU A 17 -34.06 14.34 12.11
C LEU A 17 -34.85 14.18 13.41
N LYS A 18 -36.16 14.48 13.41
CA LYS A 18 -37.03 14.24 14.58
C LYS A 18 -37.14 12.77 14.93
N HIS A 19 -37.29 11.89 13.94
CA HIS A 19 -37.43 10.45 14.17
C HIS A 19 -36.10 9.75 14.49
N THR A 20 -34.97 10.22 13.92
CA THR A 20 -33.65 9.58 14.11
C THR A 20 -32.92 10.01 15.38
N GLY A 21 -33.30 11.12 16.01
CA GLY A 21 -32.66 11.62 17.23
C GLY A 21 -32.69 10.63 18.41
N ALA A 22 -33.82 9.95 18.61
CA ALA A 22 -33.95 8.93 19.65
C ALA A 22 -33.04 7.71 19.40
N GLY A 23 -32.87 7.32 18.13
CA GLY A 23 -31.98 6.22 17.74
C GLY A 23 -30.51 6.51 18.02
N MET A 24 -30.04 7.73 17.74
CA MET A 24 -28.67 8.15 18.05
C MET A 24 -28.41 8.18 19.56
N GLY A 25 -29.38 8.65 20.35
CA GLY A 25 -29.29 8.61 21.82
C GLY A 25 -29.24 7.18 22.37
N ALA A 26 -30.04 6.27 21.80
CA ALA A 26 -30.03 4.86 22.17
C ALA A 26 -28.68 4.18 21.86
N LEU A 27 -28.04 4.52 20.73
CA LEU A 27 -26.69 4.03 20.40
C LEU A 27 -25.63 4.53 21.41
N GLY A 28 -25.73 5.80 21.83
CA GLY A 28 -24.85 6.35 22.87
C GLY A 28 -25.06 5.66 24.22
N LEU A 29 -26.31 5.46 24.64
CA LEU A 29 -26.63 4.74 25.87
C LEU A 29 -26.16 3.28 25.84
N ALA A 30 -26.32 2.60 24.69
CA ALA A 30 -25.83 1.24 24.50
C ALA A 30 -24.30 1.15 24.64
N SER A 31 -23.57 2.18 24.23
CA SER A 31 -22.12 2.27 24.43
C SER A 31 -21.72 2.37 25.89
N VAL A 32 -22.50 3.07 26.72
CA VAL A 32 -22.22 3.24 28.15
C VAL A 32 -22.64 2.01 28.95
N LEU A 33 -23.73 1.36 28.54
CA LEU A 33 -24.23 0.15 29.19
C LEU A 33 -23.43 -1.11 28.81
N ASN A 34 -22.77 -1.09 27.64
CA ASN A 34 -21.98 -2.19 27.14
C ASN A 34 -20.77 -1.67 26.35
N ASP A 35 -19.61 -1.63 27.00
CA ASP A 35 -18.34 -1.25 26.37
C ASP A 35 -17.98 -2.14 25.15
N GLY A 36 -18.58 -3.32 25.03
CA GLY A 36 -18.42 -4.24 23.91
C GLY A 36 -19.41 -4.05 22.75
N VAL A 37 -20.31 -3.07 22.78
CA VAL A 37 -21.39 -2.97 21.77
C VAL A 37 -20.86 -2.66 20.36
N PHE A 38 -19.71 -1.99 20.27
CA PHE A 38 -18.99 -1.72 19.02
C PHE A 38 -17.75 -2.61 18.83
N ALA A 39 -17.54 -3.57 19.73
CA ALA A 39 -16.52 -4.59 19.53
C ALA A 39 -17.02 -5.52 18.41
N GLY A 40 -16.67 -5.17 17.17
CA GLY A 40 -16.45 -6.21 16.17
C GLY A 40 -15.59 -7.28 16.84
N GLY A 41 -16.02 -8.54 16.75
CA GLY A 41 -15.45 -9.66 17.48
C GLY A 41 -13.92 -9.75 17.37
N PRO A 42 -13.27 -10.61 18.19
CA PRO A 42 -11.82 -10.63 18.34
C PRO A 42 -11.13 -10.97 17.02
N ALA A 43 -10.84 -9.93 16.26
CA ALA A 43 -9.98 -9.91 15.10
C ALA A 43 -9.72 -8.43 14.88
N ASP A 44 -8.72 -7.92 15.57
CA ASP A 44 -7.89 -6.83 15.08
C ASP A 44 -7.82 -6.95 13.55
N SER A 45 -8.61 -6.16 12.81
CA SER A 45 -8.63 -6.23 11.33
C SER A 45 -7.28 -5.78 10.73
N PHE A 46 -6.40 -5.29 11.59
CA PHE A 46 -5.01 -4.92 11.33
C PHE A 46 -4.01 -5.84 12.04
N SER A 47 -4.46 -6.89 12.74
CA SER A 47 -3.53 -7.90 13.24
C SER A 47 -2.96 -8.67 12.06
N PRO A 48 -1.65 -8.86 12.00
CA PRO A 48 -1.04 -9.67 10.95
C PRO A 48 -1.64 -11.08 11.02
N SER A 49 -2.37 -11.44 9.97
CA SER A 49 -2.92 -12.78 9.81
C SER A 49 -1.80 -13.81 9.87
N GLN A 50 -2.06 -14.94 10.52
CA GLN A 50 -1.09 -16.04 10.56
C GLN A 50 -0.82 -16.52 9.13
N PRO A 51 0.46 -16.67 8.72
CA PRO A 51 0.78 -17.17 7.40
C PRO A 51 0.24 -18.59 7.23
N HIS A 52 -0.21 -18.94 6.01
CA HIS A 52 -0.73 -20.28 5.71
C HIS A 52 0.30 -21.41 5.94
N PHE A 53 1.59 -21.06 5.99
CA PHE A 53 2.68 -21.99 6.24
C PHE A 53 3.58 -21.50 7.38
N SER A 54 4.13 -22.45 8.13
CA SER A 54 5.11 -22.15 9.16
C SER A 54 6.38 -21.53 8.54
N PRO A 55 6.85 -20.38 9.06
CA PRO A 55 8.04 -19.73 8.53
C PRO A 55 9.28 -20.62 8.72
N ARG A 56 9.98 -20.91 7.62
CA ARG A 56 11.22 -21.71 7.64
C ARG A 56 12.44 -20.91 8.08
N ALA A 57 12.45 -19.60 7.84
CA ALA A 57 13.54 -18.70 8.21
C ALA A 57 13.15 -17.89 9.46
N LYS A 58 14.07 -17.80 10.42
CA LYS A 58 13.87 -17.04 11.67
C LYS A 58 14.25 -15.56 11.51
N ASN A 59 15.27 -15.27 10.70
CA ASN A 59 15.78 -13.93 10.44
C ASN A 59 16.10 -13.78 8.96
N VAL A 60 15.83 -12.61 8.39
CA VAL A 60 16.20 -12.26 7.00
C VAL A 60 17.03 -10.99 7.05
N ILE A 61 18.29 -11.06 6.60
CA ILE A 61 19.16 -9.90 6.48
C ILE A 61 19.16 -9.48 5.01
N TYR A 62 18.55 -8.34 4.71
CA TYR A 62 18.55 -7.74 3.38
C TYR A 62 19.62 -6.64 3.31
N ILE A 63 20.61 -6.82 2.44
CA ILE A 63 21.69 -5.86 2.24
C ILE A 63 21.50 -5.20 0.87
N HIS A 64 21.19 -3.91 0.86
CA HIS A 64 21.13 -3.11 -0.36
C HIS A 64 22.46 -2.38 -0.58
N LEU A 65 23.30 -2.90 -1.47
CA LEU A 65 24.57 -2.29 -1.83
C LEU A 65 24.39 -1.38 -3.04
N VAL A 66 24.57 -0.08 -2.84
CA VAL A 66 24.58 0.89 -3.94
C VAL A 66 25.86 0.69 -4.76
N GLY A 67 25.71 0.32 -6.03
CA GLY A 67 26.84 0.08 -6.95
C GLY A 67 27.44 -1.33 -6.90
N GLY A 68 26.82 -2.27 -6.16
CA GLY A 68 27.21 -3.68 -6.21
C GLY A 68 26.74 -4.38 -7.51
N PRO A 69 27.40 -5.47 -7.93
CA PRO A 69 26.92 -6.27 -9.06
C PRO A 69 25.52 -6.78 -8.76
N SER A 70 24.60 -6.62 -9.72
CA SER A 70 23.24 -7.15 -9.56
C SER A 70 23.28 -8.67 -9.45
N HIS A 71 22.29 -9.30 -8.81
CA HIS A 71 22.21 -10.76 -8.74
C HIS A 71 22.28 -11.42 -10.14
N LEU A 72 21.78 -10.74 -11.18
CA LEU A 72 21.88 -11.20 -12.56
C LEU A 72 23.32 -11.17 -13.12
N GLU A 73 24.18 -10.29 -12.57
CA GLU A 73 25.57 -10.12 -13.01
C GLU A 73 26.57 -10.99 -12.24
N LEU A 74 26.21 -11.58 -11.10
CA LEU A 74 27.17 -12.29 -10.25
C LEU A 74 27.71 -13.60 -10.85
N PHE A 75 26.88 -14.34 -11.59
CA PHE A 75 27.20 -15.71 -12.03
C PHE A 75 27.21 -15.87 -13.55
N ASP A 76 27.12 -14.77 -14.29
CA ASP A 76 27.11 -14.78 -15.76
C ASP A 76 28.43 -14.27 -16.31
N PHE A 77 29.16 -15.12 -17.02
CA PHE A 77 30.42 -14.74 -17.65
C PHE A 77 30.17 -13.99 -18.95
N LYS A 78 30.54 -12.71 -18.98
CA LYS A 78 30.37 -11.82 -20.14
C LYS A 78 31.70 -11.59 -20.88
N PRO A 79 32.07 -12.43 -21.87
CA PRO A 79 33.37 -12.35 -22.55
C PRO A 79 33.61 -11.01 -23.26
N GLU A 80 32.57 -10.43 -23.85
CA GLU A 80 32.69 -9.12 -24.50
C GLU A 80 33.00 -8.01 -23.48
N LEU A 81 32.44 -8.07 -22.26
CA LEU A 81 32.74 -7.08 -21.23
C LEU A 81 34.21 -7.15 -20.79
N VAL A 82 34.77 -8.37 -20.70
CA VAL A 82 36.20 -8.59 -20.44
C VAL A 82 37.06 -8.02 -21.57
N ARG A 83 36.67 -8.27 -22.84
CA ARG A 83 37.39 -7.80 -24.03
C ARG A 83 37.40 -6.26 -24.18
N HIS A 84 36.35 -5.62 -23.69
CA HIS A 84 36.17 -4.17 -23.78
C HIS A 84 36.56 -3.42 -22.50
N ASN A 85 37.10 -4.11 -21.50
CA ASN A 85 37.56 -3.50 -20.26
C ASN A 85 38.61 -2.40 -20.51
N GLY A 86 38.41 -1.22 -19.92
CA GLY A 86 39.28 -0.05 -20.06
C GLY A 86 39.18 0.70 -21.40
N LYS A 87 38.21 0.34 -22.26
CA LYS A 87 37.94 1.06 -23.50
C LYS A 87 36.74 1.98 -23.31
N LYS A 88 36.85 3.21 -23.83
CA LYS A 88 35.73 4.16 -23.87
C LYS A 88 34.47 3.50 -24.43
N CYS A 89 33.35 3.76 -23.76
CA CYS A 89 32.04 3.33 -24.21
C CYS A 89 31.77 3.84 -25.65
N PRO A 90 31.16 3.05 -26.55
CA PRO A 90 30.87 3.51 -27.91
C PRO A 90 29.96 4.75 -27.93
N ASP A 91 30.27 5.73 -28.80
CA ASP A 91 29.56 7.01 -28.84
C ASP A 91 28.05 6.88 -29.04
N HIS A 92 27.58 5.91 -29.83
CA HIS A 92 26.15 5.70 -30.09
C HIS A 92 25.37 5.25 -28.83
N MET A 93 26.05 4.72 -27.81
CA MET A 93 25.45 4.30 -26.54
C MET A 93 25.38 5.43 -25.52
N PHE A 94 26.13 6.52 -25.73
CA PHE A 94 26.27 7.61 -24.76
C PHE A 94 25.74 8.96 -25.30
N LYS A 95 26.00 9.27 -26.57
CA LYS A 95 25.70 10.57 -27.18
C LYS A 95 24.19 10.81 -27.26
N GLY A 96 23.74 11.92 -26.67
CA GLY A 96 22.33 12.32 -26.69
C GLY A 96 21.43 11.59 -25.70
N LYS A 97 21.98 10.76 -24.80
CA LYS A 97 21.23 10.09 -23.73
C LYS A 97 21.56 10.71 -22.38
N GLN A 98 20.52 11.04 -21.61
CA GLN A 98 20.69 11.47 -20.21
C GLN A 98 20.65 10.23 -19.31
N LEU A 99 21.81 9.85 -18.78
CA LEU A 99 21.96 8.68 -17.89
C LEU A 99 21.97 9.15 -16.43
N ALA A 100 21.26 8.44 -15.56
CA ALA A 100 21.01 8.88 -14.18
C ALA A 100 22.28 9.12 -13.34
N PHE A 101 23.35 8.34 -13.58
CA PHE A 101 24.55 8.35 -12.74
C PHE A 101 25.84 8.66 -13.51
N ILE A 102 25.78 8.83 -14.83
CA ILE A 102 26.97 9.01 -15.67
C ILE A 102 27.02 10.46 -16.14
N ARG A 103 28.01 11.20 -15.63
CA ARG A 103 28.22 12.63 -15.95
C ARG A 103 29.22 12.83 -17.07
N ASP A 104 30.25 11.99 -17.11
CA ASP A 104 31.34 12.02 -18.09
C ASP A 104 31.39 10.71 -18.87
N HIS A 105 32.06 10.73 -20.02
CA HIS A 105 32.14 9.57 -20.91
C HIS A 105 32.90 8.41 -20.25
N PRO A 106 32.24 7.26 -19.97
CA PRO A 106 32.84 6.19 -19.19
C PRO A 106 33.85 5.37 -20.01
N THR A 107 34.85 4.84 -19.32
CA THR A 107 35.94 3.97 -19.83
C THR A 107 35.86 2.56 -19.26
#